data_AF-A0AAW2TLA1-F1
#
_entry.id   AF-A0AAW2TLA1-F1
#
_cell.length_a   1.000
_cell.length_b   1.000
_cell.length_c   1.000
_cell.angle_alpha   90.00
_cell.angle_beta   90.00
_cell.angle_gamma   90.00
#
_symmetry.space_group_name_H-M   'P 1'
#
loop_
_entity.id
_entity.type
_entity.pdbx_description
1 polymer ?
#
loop_
_entity_poly.entity_id
_entity_poly.type
_entity_poly.pdbx_seq_one_letter_code
_entity_poly.pdbx_strand_id
1 'polypeptide(L)'
;MGSTIARILRLIDVYLEPLIEELQNLWHVGVLMRDSARDETFVMCAALIWTVNDLPAYGMASGWSSAGVMGCPVCMKDTHAFYLQNGRKACYFGCTDIFSPPIIPIVGTRKHSLRTELKERLHVQD
;
A
#
# COMPACT_ATOMS: atom_id res chain seq x y z
N MET A 1 -4.32 21.85 -8.36
CA MET A 1 -3.95 20.52 -7.82
C MET A 1 -3.59 19.51 -8.90
N GLY A 2 -4.24 19.50 -10.08
CA GLY A 2 -3.91 18.53 -11.16
C GLY A 2 -2.50 18.62 -11.76
N SER A 3 -1.86 19.80 -11.78
CA SER A 3 -0.51 19.95 -12.36
C SER A 3 0.61 19.35 -11.51
N THR A 4 0.44 19.25 -10.18
CA THR A 4 1.45 18.70 -9.27
C THR A 4 1.46 17.17 -9.29
N ILE A 5 0.28 16.53 -9.27
CA ILE A 5 0.15 15.07 -9.36
C ILE A 5 0.69 14.60 -10.73
N ALA A 6 0.32 15.29 -11.82
CA ALA A 6 0.83 14.98 -13.16
C ALA A 6 2.35 15.22 -13.35
N ARG A 7 2.99 15.98 -12.45
CA ARG A 7 4.45 16.11 -12.41
C ARG A 7 5.09 14.95 -11.64
N ILE A 8 4.49 14.52 -10.54
CA ILE A 8 5.01 13.42 -9.71
C ILE A 8 4.90 12.08 -10.45
N LEU A 9 3.76 11.80 -11.09
CA LEU A 9 3.59 10.58 -11.89
C LEU A 9 4.64 10.48 -13.00
N ARG A 10 4.90 11.59 -13.70
CA ARG A 10 5.97 11.65 -14.72
C ARG A 10 7.35 11.38 -14.17
N LEU A 11 7.65 11.78 -12.93
CA LEU A 11 8.94 11.44 -12.31
C LEU A 11 9.02 9.93 -12.07
N ILE A 12 7.96 9.32 -11.53
CA ILE A 12 7.89 7.87 -11.28
C ILE A 12 8.06 7.11 -12.60
N ASP A 13 7.40 7.52 -13.68
CA ASP A 13 7.51 6.88 -14.99
C ASP A 13 8.96 6.87 -15.50
N VAL A 14 9.67 8.00 -15.37
CA VAL A 14 11.09 8.12 -15.75
C VAL A 14 12.01 7.25 -14.88
N TYR A 15 11.71 7.14 -13.57
CA TYR A 15 12.49 6.27 -12.68
C TYR A 15 12.27 4.78 -12.96
N LEU A 16 11.08 4.40 -13.44
CA LEU A 16 10.74 3.00 -13.72
C LEU A 16 11.20 2.55 -15.10
N GLU A 17 11.45 3.47 -16.04
CA GLU A 17 11.94 3.16 -17.40
C GLU A 17 13.11 2.16 -17.43
N PRO A 18 14.25 2.37 -16.72
CA PRO A 18 15.34 1.40 -16.75
C PRO A 18 14.96 0.03 -16.16
N LEU A 19 14.13 0.01 -15.11
CA LEU A 19 13.63 -1.23 -14.52
C LEU A 19 12.75 -2.00 -15.51
N ILE A 20 11.91 -1.29 -16.27
CA ILE A 20 11.05 -1.89 -17.30
C ILE A 20 11.91 -2.49 -18.40
N GLU A 21 12.94 -1.79 -18.87
CA GLU A 21 13.88 -2.30 -19.88
C GLU A 21 14.60 -3.56 -19.39
N GLU A 22 15.09 -3.57 -18.15
CA GLU A 22 15.74 -4.75 -17.57
C GLU A 22 14.79 -5.94 -17.44
N LEU A 23 13.55 -5.72 -16.98
CA LEU A 23 12.53 -6.76 -16.89
C LEU A 23 12.14 -7.30 -18.26
N GLN A 24 12.03 -6.44 -19.28
CA GLN A 24 11.80 -6.89 -20.65
C GLN A 24 12.95 -7.74 -21.17
N ASN A 25 14.20 -7.36 -20.91
CA ASN A 25 15.36 -8.16 -21.29
C ASN A 25 15.38 -9.51 -20.55
N LEU A 26 15.10 -9.51 -19.25
CA LEU A 26 15.00 -10.73 -18.44
C LEU A 26 13.89 -11.66 -18.92
N TRP A 27 12.77 -11.13 -19.42
CA TRP A 27 11.66 -11.93 -19.93
C TRP A 27 11.94 -12.51 -21.32
N HIS A 28 12.46 -11.70 -22.26
CA HIS A 28 12.61 -12.11 -23.66
C HIS A 28 13.93 -12.83 -23.95
N VAL A 29 15.03 -12.39 -23.31
CA VAL A 29 16.38 -12.96 -23.50
C VAL A 29 16.70 -13.94 -22.37
N GLY A 30 16.36 -13.56 -21.13
CA GLY A 30 16.76 -14.29 -19.93
C GLY A 30 18.25 -14.17 -19.62
N VAL A 31 18.66 -14.71 -18.47
CA VAL A 31 20.07 -14.73 -18.04
C VAL A 31 20.48 -16.16 -17.75
N LEU A 32 21.65 -16.56 -18.26
CA LEU A 32 22.22 -17.86 -17.96
C LEU A 32 22.66 -17.90 -16.49
N MET A 33 22.01 -18.76 -15.70
CA MET A 33 22.26 -18.94 -14.28
C MET A 33 22.64 -20.39 -14.00
N ARG A 34 23.45 -20.63 -12.97
CA ARG A 34 23.81 -21.97 -12.50
C ARG A 34 23.01 -22.31 -11.26
N ASP A 35 22.29 -23.41 -11.30
CA ASP A 35 21.64 -23.99 -10.12
C ASP A 35 22.71 -24.74 -9.31
N SER A 36 23.01 -24.27 -8.10
CA SER A 36 24.00 -24.91 -7.22
C SER A 36 23.52 -26.22 -6.62
N ALA A 37 22.20 -26.43 -6.52
CA ALA A 37 21.63 -27.66 -5.96
C ALA A 37 21.70 -28.82 -6.98
N ARG A 38 21.58 -28.50 -8.27
CA ARG A 38 21.58 -29.46 -9.38
C ARG A 38 22.88 -29.50 -10.17
N ASP A 39 23.77 -28.54 -9.96
CA ASP A 39 25.02 -28.35 -10.69
C ASP A 39 24.82 -28.14 -12.21
N GLU A 40 23.66 -27.62 -12.60
CA GLU A 40 23.22 -27.43 -14.00
C GLU A 40 23.09 -25.94 -14.36
N THR A 41 23.24 -25.61 -15.64
CA THR A 41 22.99 -24.25 -16.15
C THR A 41 21.64 -24.17 -16.83
N PHE A 42 20.87 -23.14 -16.49
CA PHE A 42 19.55 -22.88 -17.07
C PHE A 42 19.39 -21.40 -17.41
N VAL A 43 18.46 -21.09 -18.30
CA VAL A 43 18.09 -19.70 -18.60
C VAL A 43 17.01 -19.27 -17.61
N MET A 44 17.33 -18.27 -16.79
CA MET A 44 16.40 -17.68 -15.85
C MET A 44 15.67 -16.50 -16.50
N CYS A 45 14.34 -16.58 -16.56
CA CYS A 45 13.48 -15.47 -16.91
C CYS A 45 12.85 -14.88 -15.63
N ALA A 46 12.68 -13.56 -15.60
CA ALA A 46 12.03 -12.86 -14.49
C ALA A 46 10.87 -12.00 -15.00
N ALA A 47 9.81 -11.91 -14.21
CA ALA A 47 8.65 -11.06 -14.47
C ALA A 47 8.18 -10.39 -13.18
N LEU A 48 7.72 -9.15 -13.28
CA LEU A 48 7.11 -8.41 -12.18
C LEU A 48 5.58 -8.64 -12.20
N ILE A 49 5.03 -9.23 -11.15
CA ILE A 49 3.58 -9.52 -11.06
C ILE A 49 2.83 -8.40 -10.32
N TRP A 50 3.35 -7.95 -9.17
CA TRP A 50 2.78 -6.84 -8.40
C TRP A 50 3.86 -6.10 -7.60
N THR A 51 3.62 -4.81 -7.34
CA THR A 51 4.43 -4.00 -6.42
C THR A 51 3.70 -3.84 -5.09
N VAL A 52 4.44 -3.98 -3.98
CA VAL A 52 3.92 -3.66 -2.65
C VAL A 52 4.30 -2.22 -2.35
N ASN A 53 3.31 -1.34 -2.33
CA ASN A 53 3.48 0.08 -2.06
C ASN A 53 2.96 0.40 -0.66
N ASP A 54 3.65 1.27 0.07
CA ASP A 54 3.08 1.83 1.30
C ASP A 54 1.93 2.80 0.95
N LEU A 55 1.10 3.15 1.95
CA LEU A 55 -0.07 4.03 1.73
C LEU A 55 0.32 5.39 1.09
N PRO A 56 1.42 6.05 1.50
CA PRO A 56 1.91 7.25 0.82
C PRO A 56 2.27 7.04 -0.65
N ALA A 57 3.05 6.01 -0.99
CA ALA A 57 3.42 5.72 -2.37
C ALA A 57 2.19 5.34 -3.21
N TYR A 58 1.25 4.59 -2.64
CA TYR A 58 -0.01 4.29 -3.29
C TYR A 58 -0.79 5.56 -3.63
N GLY A 59 -0.87 6.53 -2.72
CA GLY A 59 -1.52 7.81 -2.98
C GLY A 59 -0.86 8.60 -4.11
N MET A 60 0.47 8.58 -4.17
CA MET A 60 1.20 9.22 -5.28
C MET A 60 0.95 8.51 -6.62
N ALA A 61 0.99 7.18 -6.65
CA ALA A 61 0.85 6.38 -7.87
C ALA A 61 -0.59 6.34 -8.42
N SER A 62 -1.59 6.25 -7.54
CA SER A 62 -3.01 6.17 -7.93
C SER A 62 -3.70 7.54 -8.04
N GLY A 63 -3.03 8.61 -7.57
CA GLY A 63 -3.68 9.90 -7.35
C GLY A 63 -4.66 9.91 -6.18
N TRP A 64 -4.67 8.86 -5.35
CA TRP A 64 -5.51 8.77 -4.15
C TRP A 64 -5.02 9.72 -3.06
N SER A 65 -5.94 10.45 -2.44
CA SER A 65 -5.60 11.22 -1.24
C SER A 65 -5.46 10.27 -0.06
N SER A 66 -4.23 10.06 0.42
CA SER A 66 -3.97 9.34 1.68
C SER A 66 -4.25 10.20 2.93
N ALA A 67 -4.59 11.47 2.74
CA ALA A 67 -4.91 12.40 3.80
C ALA A 67 -6.39 12.37 4.20
N GLY A 68 -6.63 12.53 5.50
CA GLY A 68 -7.97 12.65 6.07
C GLY A 68 -8.68 11.32 6.33
N VAL A 69 -9.93 11.35 6.79
CA VAL A 69 -10.66 10.13 7.19
C VAL A 69 -10.95 9.13 6.05
N MET A 70 -10.89 9.60 4.80
CA MET A 70 -11.06 8.78 3.59
C MET A 70 -9.73 8.25 3.02
N GLY A 71 -8.62 8.37 3.74
CA GLY A 71 -7.31 8.01 3.21
C GLY A 71 -7.09 6.50 2.97
N CYS A 72 -7.97 5.64 3.47
CA CYS A 72 -7.91 4.21 3.19
C CYS A 72 -8.55 3.90 1.82
N PRO A 73 -7.79 3.42 0.82
CA PRO A 73 -8.35 3.13 -0.50
C PRO A 73 -9.27 1.90 -0.51
N VAL A 74 -9.16 1.02 0.49
CA VAL A 74 -9.97 -0.21 0.58
C VAL A 74 -11.33 0.07 1.24
N CYS A 75 -11.32 0.72 2.41
CA CYS A 75 -12.54 1.01 3.15
C CYS A 75 -13.25 2.27 2.67
N MET A 76 -12.53 3.23 2.08
CA MET A 76 -13.09 4.51 1.60
C MET A 76 -13.94 5.23 2.66
N LYS A 77 -15.26 5.21 2.51
CA LYS A 77 -16.23 5.85 3.45
C LYS A 77 -16.62 4.94 4.61
N ASP A 78 -16.38 3.64 4.49
CA ASP A 78 -16.71 2.63 5.50
C ASP A 78 -15.59 2.51 6.55
N THR A 79 -14.62 3.42 6.54
CA THR A 79 -13.59 3.51 7.59
C THR A 79 -14.22 3.95 8.91
N HIS A 80 -13.76 3.36 10.02
CA HIS A 80 -14.05 3.89 11.36
C HIS A 80 -13.11 5.03 11.77
N ALA A 81 -12.56 5.74 10.79
CA ALA A 81 -11.60 6.83 11.02
C ALA A 81 -12.29 8.08 11.59
N PHE A 82 -11.53 8.91 12.30
CA PHE A 82 -11.99 10.18 12.85
C PHE A 82 -10.84 11.17 13.02
N TYR A 83 -11.14 12.45 13.22
CA TYR A 83 -10.13 13.46 13.53
C TYR A 83 -10.01 13.68 15.04
N LEU A 84 -8.78 13.79 15.55
CA LEU A 84 -8.56 14.27 16.92
C LEU A 84 -8.92 15.75 17.02
N GLN A 85 -9.65 16.16 18.06
CA GLN A 85 -10.09 17.55 18.21
C GLN A 85 -8.93 18.54 18.25
N ASN A 86 -7.95 18.28 19.12
CA ASN A 86 -6.87 19.23 19.37
C ASN A 86 -5.77 19.17 18.31
N GLY A 87 -5.60 18.02 17.66
CA GLY A 87 -4.55 17.80 16.66
C GLY A 87 -5.01 17.91 15.21
N ARG A 88 -6.32 17.80 14.96
CA ARG A 88 -6.94 17.66 13.61
C ARG A 88 -6.27 16.60 12.73
N LYS A 89 -5.61 15.63 13.35
CA LYS A 89 -4.98 14.49 12.68
C LYS A 89 -6.01 13.39 12.51
N ALA A 90 -6.05 12.78 11.33
CA ALA A 90 -6.87 11.60 11.08
C ALA A 90 -6.28 10.39 11.82
N CYS A 91 -7.12 9.72 12.59
CA CYS A 91 -6.81 8.46 13.24
C CYS A 91 -7.67 7.36 12.64
N TYR A 92 -7.03 6.24 12.32
CA TYR A 92 -7.68 5.07 11.73
C TYR A 92 -7.72 3.95 12.76
N PHE A 93 -8.91 3.42 13.04
CA PHE A 93 -9.09 2.30 13.96
C PHE A 93 -9.75 1.14 13.24
N GLY A 94 -9.28 -0.08 13.51
CA GLY A 94 -9.90 -1.30 12.99
C GLY A 94 -9.62 -1.61 11.52
N CYS A 95 -8.87 -0.76 10.78
CA CYS A 95 -8.38 -1.03 9.43
C CYS A 95 -7.31 -2.14 9.36
N THR A 96 -6.91 -2.73 10.50
CA THR A 96 -5.91 -3.79 10.58
C THR A 96 -6.33 -5.11 9.92
N ASP A 97 -7.62 -5.33 9.67
CA ASP A 97 -8.11 -6.56 9.01
C ASP A 97 -7.87 -6.55 7.49
N ILE A 98 -7.40 -5.43 6.94
CA ILE A 98 -7.25 -5.23 5.50
C ILE A 98 -5.91 -5.79 4.98
N PHE A 99 -4.89 -5.86 5.82
CA PHE A 99 -3.54 -6.36 5.47
C PHE A 99 -3.29 -7.80 5.93
N SER A 100 -4.27 -8.46 6.55
CA SER A 100 -4.14 -9.87 6.87
C SER A 100 -4.56 -10.67 5.64
N PRO A 101 -3.67 -11.44 4.97
CA PRO A 101 -4.12 -12.45 4.02
C PRO A 101 -5.10 -13.39 4.74
N PRO A 102 -6.05 -14.03 4.03
CA PRO A 102 -7.16 -14.81 4.61
C PRO A 102 -6.74 -16.07 5.41
N ILE A 103 -5.47 -16.22 5.79
CA ILE A 103 -4.86 -17.45 6.28
C ILE A 103 -4.66 -17.46 7.82
N ILE A 104 -4.74 -16.31 8.52
CA ILE A 104 -4.50 -16.27 9.97
C ILE A 104 -5.68 -15.60 10.71
N PRO A 105 -6.52 -16.37 11.43
CA PRO A 105 -7.57 -15.80 12.25
C PRO A 105 -6.96 -15.26 13.55
N ILE A 106 -6.65 -13.97 13.59
CA ILE A 106 -6.31 -13.30 14.85
C ILE A 106 -7.62 -12.87 15.51
N VAL A 107 -8.03 -13.67 16.49
CA VAL A 107 -8.93 -13.42 17.62
C VAL A 107 -9.75 -12.12 17.54
N GLY A 108 -11.07 -12.26 17.44
CA GLY A 108 -12.04 -11.18 17.46
C GLY A 108 -11.87 -10.24 18.65
N THR A 109 -11.42 -9.02 18.38
CA THR A 109 -11.43 -7.93 19.36
C THR A 109 -12.70 -7.09 19.19
N ARG A 110 -13.30 -6.66 20.30
CA ARG A 110 -14.51 -5.81 20.34
C ARG A 110 -14.20 -4.39 19.82
N LYS A 111 -14.03 -4.23 18.51
CA LYS A 111 -13.64 -2.96 17.86
C LYS A 111 -14.58 -1.80 18.15
N HIS A 112 -15.88 -2.07 18.26
CA HIS A 112 -16.89 -1.05 18.58
C HIS A 112 -16.71 -0.47 20.01
N SER A 113 -16.30 -1.30 20.97
CA SER A 113 -16.09 -0.88 22.36
C SER A 113 -14.89 0.06 22.49
N LEU A 114 -13.76 -0.30 21.86
CA LEU A 114 -12.53 0.49 21.93
C LEU A 114 -12.64 1.84 21.21
N ARG A 115 -13.39 1.90 20.09
CA ARG A 115 -13.64 3.17 19.39
C ARG A 115 -14.38 4.16 20.28
N THR A 116 -15.43 3.70 20.96
CA THR A 116 -16.27 4.54 21.82
C THR A 116 -15.46 5.05 23.02
N GLU A 117 -14.72 4.14 23.67
CA GLU A 117 -13.85 4.50 24.81
C GLU A 117 -12.73 5.47 24.42
N LEU A 118 -12.11 5.31 23.25
CA LEU A 118 -11.08 6.23 22.77
C LEU A 118 -11.66 7.58 22.32
N LYS A 119 -12.84 7.60 21.71
CA LYS A 119 -13.56 8.85 21.41
C LYS A 119 -13.87 9.63 22.69
N GLU A 120 -14.31 8.95 23.74
CA GLU A 120 -14.58 9.55 25.05
C GLU A 120 -13.29 10.06 25.72
N ARG A 121 -12.23 9.24 25.76
CA ARG A 121 -10.94 9.62 26.37
C ARG A 121 -10.21 10.74 25.63
N LEU A 122 -10.45 10.89 24.33
CA LEU A 122 -9.80 11.90 23.48
C LEU A 122 -10.75 13.08 23.14
N HIS A 123 -11.94 13.12 23.76
CA HIS A 123 -12.97 14.14 23.58
C HIS A 123 -13.38 14.39 22.11
N VAL A 124 -13.55 13.35 21.29
CA VAL A 124 -13.80 13.47 19.84
C VAL A 124 -15.29 13.54 19.48
N GLN A 125 -15.74 14.61 18.79
CA GLN A 125 -17.05 14.72 18.12
C GLN A 125 -17.08 14.06 16.73
N ASP A 126 -18.28 13.63 16.32
CA ASP A 126 -18.58 12.88 15.08
C ASP A 126 -18.39 13.68 13.78
#